data_AF-X1AIA2-F1
#
_entry.id   AF-X1AIA2-F1
#
_cell.length_a   1.000
_cell.length_b   1.000
_cell.length_c   1.000
_cell.angle_alpha   90.00
_cell.angle_beta   90.00
_cell.angle_gamma   90.00
#
_symmetry.space_group_name_H-M   'P 1'
#
loop_
_entity.id
_entity.type
_entity.pdbx_description
1 polymer ?
#
loop_
_entity_poly.entity_id
_entity_poly.type
_entity_poly.pdbx_seq_one_letter_code
_entity_poly.pdbx_strand_id
1 'polypeptide(L)'
;MDGFDRMVIECRLMIPKSRIGVLIGIKGKTKLEIETITKVTVEVSSDDGSVHIQSIDENADPTLVWKARDIVKAIGRGFNSEKAFFLLDDNIFLETIELPGSKNNIKRLKSRIIGEKGKAKKM
;
A
#
# COMPACT_ATOMS: atom_id res chain seq x y z
N MET A 1 -17.51 -7.76 -35.16
CA MET A 1 -18.50 -7.63 -34.06
C MET A 1 -17.66 -7.37 -32.86
N ASP A 2 -17.32 -6.10 -32.71
CA ASP A 2 -16.11 -5.67 -32.02
C ASP A 2 -16.35 -5.65 -30.52
N GLY A 3 -15.31 -6.07 -29.81
CA GLY A 3 -15.32 -6.40 -28.40
C GLY A 3 -15.90 -5.26 -27.57
N PHE A 4 -17.02 -5.55 -26.93
CA PHE A 4 -17.31 -4.94 -25.65
C PHE A 4 -16.15 -5.30 -24.73
N ASP A 5 -15.27 -4.33 -24.57
CA ASP A 5 -14.15 -4.31 -23.64
C ASP A 5 -14.65 -4.78 -22.27
N ARG A 6 -14.16 -5.93 -21.81
CA ARG A 6 -14.51 -6.47 -20.49
C ARG A 6 -13.91 -5.55 -19.46
N MET A 7 -14.76 -4.78 -18.77
CA MET A 7 -14.31 -3.73 -17.86
C MET A 7 -13.73 -4.34 -16.58
N VAL A 8 -12.43 -4.63 -16.60
CA VAL A 8 -11.66 -5.00 -15.40
C VAL A 8 -11.37 -3.76 -14.57
N ILE A 9 -11.37 -3.91 -13.25
CA ILE A 9 -11.09 -2.81 -12.33
C ILE A 9 -9.59 -2.79 -12.10
N GLU A 10 -8.97 -1.67 -12.42
CA GLU A 10 -7.53 -1.50 -12.26
C GLU A 10 -7.15 -0.21 -11.55
N CYS A 11 -6.00 -0.22 -10.89
CA CYS A 11 -5.38 0.99 -10.38
C CYS A 11 -3.86 0.94 -10.51
N ARG A 12 -3.26 2.12 -10.67
CA ARG A 12 -1.80 2.29 -10.71
C ARG A 12 -1.36 3.24 -9.61
N LEU A 13 -0.23 2.93 -9.00
CA LEU A 13 0.38 3.74 -7.95
C LEU A 13 1.90 3.60 -7.95
N MET A 14 2.58 4.53 -7.28
CA MET A 14 4.02 4.49 -7.10
C MET A 14 4.37 4.22 -5.64
N ILE A 15 5.40 3.40 -5.44
CA ILE A 15 6.06 3.22 -4.15
C ILE A 15 7.54 3.58 -4.26
N PRO A 16 8.20 4.01 -3.16
CA PRO A 16 9.64 4.21 -3.18
C PRO A 16 10.38 2.92 -3.55
N LYS A 17 11.43 3.00 -4.39
CA LYS A 17 12.23 1.82 -4.80
C LYS A 17 12.73 0.99 -3.62
N SER A 18 13.09 1.65 -2.53
CA SER A 18 13.53 0.99 -1.28
C SER A 18 12.46 0.12 -0.60
N ARG A 19 11.20 0.20 -1.03
CA ARG A 19 10.07 -0.57 -0.51
C ARG A 19 9.62 -1.70 -1.42
N ILE A 20 10.13 -1.78 -2.65
CA ILE A 20 9.78 -2.87 -3.60
C ILE A 20 10.07 -4.24 -2.99
N GLY A 21 11.24 -4.43 -2.37
CA GLY A 21 11.59 -5.69 -1.73
C GLY A 21 10.65 -6.10 -0.59
N VAL A 22 10.03 -5.13 0.12
CA VAL A 22 9.05 -5.41 1.18
C VAL A 22 7.71 -5.81 0.58
N LEU A 23 7.30 -5.16 -0.51
CA LEU A 23 6.07 -5.49 -1.23
C LEU A 23 6.16 -6.89 -1.86
N ILE A 24 7.28 -7.22 -2.49
CA ILE A 24 7.50 -8.56 -3.06
C ILE A 24 7.60 -9.58 -1.92
N GLY A 25 8.37 -9.29 -0.89
CA GLY A 25 8.63 -10.20 0.23
C GLY A 25 9.58 -11.34 -0.16
N ILE A 26 9.96 -12.14 0.84
CA ILE A 26 10.89 -13.26 0.64
C ILE A 26 10.28 -14.25 -0.36
N LYS A 27 10.98 -14.49 -1.47
CA LYS A 27 10.51 -15.36 -2.57
C LYS A 27 9.13 -14.96 -3.13
N GLY A 28 8.75 -13.68 -3.06
CA GLY A 28 7.44 -13.22 -3.56
C GLY A 28 6.26 -13.48 -2.62
N LYS A 29 6.51 -13.96 -1.39
CA LYS A 29 5.43 -14.38 -0.47
C LYS A 29 4.43 -13.26 -0.16
N THR A 30 4.90 -12.04 0.11
CA THR A 30 4.02 -10.91 0.45
C THR A 30 3.12 -10.56 -0.73
N LYS A 31 3.69 -10.45 -1.93
CA LYS A 31 2.92 -10.17 -3.16
C LYS A 31 1.86 -11.26 -3.38
N LEU A 32 2.25 -12.52 -3.31
CA LEU A 32 1.34 -13.65 -3.51
C LEU A 32 0.19 -13.66 -2.50
N GLU A 33 0.48 -13.31 -1.24
CA GLU A 33 -0.53 -13.22 -0.18
C GLU A 33 -1.52 -12.08 -0.44
N ILE A 34 -1.06 -10.91 -0.89
CA ILE A 34 -1.93 -9.81 -1.34
C ILE A 34 -2.84 -10.29 -2.48
N GLU A 35 -2.25 -10.87 -3.54
CA GLU A 35 -2.98 -11.35 -4.72
C GLU A 35 -4.04 -12.40 -4.35
N THR A 36 -3.69 -13.34 -3.48
CA THR A 36 -4.58 -14.44 -3.06
C THR A 36 -5.76 -13.93 -2.24
N ILE A 37 -5.50 -13.09 -1.22
CA ILE A 37 -6.54 -12.60 -0.30
C ILE A 37 -7.47 -11.63 -1.01
N THR A 38 -6.93 -10.77 -1.86
CA THR A 38 -7.69 -9.71 -2.54
C THR A 38 -8.18 -10.09 -3.93
N LYS A 39 -7.85 -11.29 -4.44
CA LYS A 39 -8.27 -11.77 -5.76
C LYS A 39 -7.92 -10.76 -6.87
N VAL A 40 -6.69 -10.26 -6.81
CA VAL A 40 -6.12 -9.33 -7.80
C VAL A 40 -4.80 -9.87 -8.33
N THR A 41 -4.34 -9.32 -9.45
CA THR A 41 -2.93 -9.40 -9.88
C THR A 41 -2.20 -8.14 -9.44
N VAL A 42 -0.93 -8.27 -9.07
CA VAL A 42 -0.07 -7.14 -8.68
C VAL A 42 1.22 -7.17 -9.49
N GLU A 43 1.34 -6.31 -10.49
CA GLU A 43 2.57 -6.14 -11.26
C GLU A 43 3.42 -5.03 -10.64
N VAL A 44 4.72 -5.28 -10.47
CA VAL A 44 5.65 -4.33 -9.84
C VAL A 44 6.86 -4.16 -10.74
N SER A 45 7.09 -2.93 -11.19
CA SER A 45 8.30 -2.55 -11.89
C SER A 45 9.44 -2.37 -10.90
N SER A 46 10.51 -3.15 -11.09
CA SER A 46 11.71 -3.04 -10.26
C SER A 46 12.52 -1.78 -10.58
N ASP A 47 12.28 -1.15 -11.72
CA ASP A 47 13.05 -0.01 -12.20
C ASP A 47 12.62 1.31 -11.57
N ASP A 48 11.32 1.54 -11.41
CA ASP A 48 10.76 2.82 -10.96
C ASP A 48 9.83 2.72 -9.75
N GLY A 49 9.45 1.50 -9.34
CA GLY A 49 8.51 1.28 -8.25
C GLY A 49 7.06 1.55 -8.63
N SER A 50 6.74 1.56 -9.93
CA SER A 50 5.35 1.52 -10.39
C SER A 50 4.72 0.18 -10.03
N VAL A 51 3.49 0.25 -9.55
CA VAL A 51 2.67 -0.90 -9.19
C VAL A 51 1.36 -0.79 -9.94
N HIS A 52 0.96 -1.87 -10.59
CA HIS A 52 -0.31 -2.00 -11.29
C HIS A 52 -1.10 -3.14 -10.66
N ILE A 53 -2.31 -2.84 -10.21
CA ILE A 53 -3.22 -3.78 -9.56
C ILE A 53 -4.44 -3.94 -10.45
N GLN A 54 -4.84 -5.17 -10.74
CA GLN A 54 -6.02 -5.46 -11.58
C GLN A 54 -6.86 -6.57 -10.96
N SER A 55 -8.18 -6.49 -11.08
CA SER A 55 -9.06 -7.60 -10.74
C SER A 55 -8.81 -8.81 -11.65
N ILE A 56 -8.97 -10.02 -11.11
CA ILE A 56 -8.80 -11.26 -11.89
C ILE A 56 -9.91 -11.47 -12.94
N ASP A 57 -11.08 -10.90 -12.72
CA ASP A 57 -12.22 -10.94 -13.65
C ASP A 57 -13.10 -9.69 -13.50
N GLU A 58 -14.13 -9.60 -14.35
CA GLU A 58 -15.09 -8.48 -14.45
C GLU A 58 -16.15 -8.46 -13.34
N ASN A 59 -16.37 -9.58 -12.66
CA ASN A 59 -17.35 -9.73 -11.57
C ASN A 59 -16.69 -9.64 -10.18
N ALA A 60 -15.39 -9.35 -10.14
CA ALA A 60 -14.65 -9.20 -8.90
C ALA A 60 -15.19 -8.02 -8.07
N ASP A 61 -15.24 -8.22 -6.76
CA ASP A 61 -15.63 -7.17 -5.83
C ASP A 61 -14.67 -5.96 -5.94
N PRO A 62 -15.17 -4.77 -6.37
CA PRO A 62 -14.35 -3.57 -6.52
C PRO A 62 -13.60 -3.18 -5.24
N THR A 63 -14.16 -3.51 -4.07
CA THR A 63 -13.57 -3.16 -2.78
C THR A 63 -12.22 -3.85 -2.57
N LEU A 64 -12.02 -5.04 -3.14
CA LEU A 64 -10.78 -5.80 -2.98
C LEU A 64 -9.60 -5.15 -3.72
N VAL A 65 -9.82 -4.55 -4.89
CA VAL A 65 -8.80 -3.76 -5.60
C VAL A 65 -8.37 -2.56 -4.75
N TRP A 66 -9.33 -1.90 -4.08
CA TRP A 66 -9.03 -0.79 -3.19
C TRP A 66 -8.31 -1.22 -1.92
N LYS A 67 -8.68 -2.36 -1.32
CA LYS A 67 -7.93 -2.95 -0.20
C LYS A 67 -6.49 -3.26 -0.60
N ALA A 68 -6.28 -3.93 -1.74
CA ALA A 68 -4.95 -4.19 -2.27
C ALA A 68 -4.15 -2.90 -2.47
N ARG A 69 -4.75 -1.88 -3.09
CA ARG A 69 -4.15 -0.55 -3.26
C ARG A 69 -3.70 0.05 -1.93
N ASP A 70 -4.53 -0.03 -0.90
CA ASP A 70 -4.25 0.62 0.39
C ASP A 70 -3.20 -0.16 1.19
N ILE A 71 -3.16 -1.49 1.10
CA ILE A 71 -2.05 -2.32 1.58
C ILE A 71 -0.73 -1.92 0.90
N VAL A 72 -0.71 -1.83 -0.44
CA VAL A 72 0.49 -1.43 -1.20
C VAL A 72 0.93 -0.03 -0.82
N LYS A 73 0.00 0.92 -0.67
CA LYS A 73 0.29 2.27 -0.16
C LYS A 73 0.92 2.23 1.24
N ALA A 74 0.35 1.47 2.16
CA ALA A 74 0.89 1.35 3.52
C ALA A 74 2.33 0.81 3.51
N ILE A 75 2.60 -0.24 2.71
CA ILE A 75 3.96 -0.77 2.54
C ILE A 75 4.90 0.30 1.97
N GLY A 76 4.45 1.05 0.96
CA GLY A 76 5.18 2.17 0.37
C GLY A 76 5.48 3.30 1.36
N ARG A 77 4.62 3.50 2.37
CA ARG A 77 4.78 4.50 3.45
C ARG A 77 5.59 4.00 4.65
N GLY A 78 6.05 2.76 4.62
CA GLY A 78 7.00 2.23 5.60
C GLY A 78 6.46 1.18 6.57
N PHE A 79 5.20 0.76 6.44
CA PHE A 79 4.67 -0.38 7.19
C PHE A 79 5.27 -1.70 6.67
N ASN A 80 5.47 -2.67 7.57
CA ASN A 80 5.74 -4.06 7.15
C ASN A 80 4.44 -4.71 6.64
N SER A 81 4.57 -5.88 6.03
CA SER A 81 3.42 -6.62 5.47
C SER A 81 2.37 -6.94 6.53
N GLU A 82 2.80 -7.47 7.69
CA GLU A 82 1.90 -7.83 8.80
C GLU A 82 0.99 -6.68 9.24
N LYS A 83 1.54 -5.46 9.41
CA LYS A 83 0.73 -4.28 9.76
C LYS A 83 -0.10 -3.77 8.60
N ALA A 84 0.39 -3.88 7.37
CA ALA A 84 -0.37 -3.45 6.19
C ALA A 84 -1.63 -4.30 6.00
N PHE A 85 -1.58 -5.60 6.33
CA PHE A 85 -2.74 -6.49 6.24
C PHE A 85 -3.87 -6.18 7.21
N PHE A 86 -3.67 -5.32 8.21
CA PHE A 86 -4.77 -4.83 9.04
C PHE A 86 -5.83 -4.09 8.21
N LEU A 87 -5.45 -3.51 7.06
CA LEU A 87 -6.37 -2.85 6.12
C LEU A 87 -7.32 -3.80 5.39
N LEU A 88 -7.24 -5.11 5.66
CA LEU A 88 -8.26 -6.07 5.22
C LEU A 88 -9.56 -5.95 6.03
N ASP A 89 -9.49 -5.46 7.27
CA ASP A 89 -10.65 -5.16 8.10
C ASP A 89 -11.28 -3.83 7.65
N ASP A 90 -12.58 -3.85 7.37
CA ASP A 90 -13.34 -2.68 6.90
C ASP A 90 -13.40 -1.54 7.93
N ASN A 91 -13.10 -1.83 9.21
CA ASN A 91 -13.05 -0.83 10.27
C ASN A 91 -11.66 -0.17 10.41
N ILE A 92 -10.67 -0.61 9.62
CA ILE A 92 -9.30 -0.09 9.67
C ILE A 92 -8.99 0.62 8.36
N PHE A 93 -8.53 1.88 8.45
CA PHE A 93 -8.15 2.68 7.29
C PHE A 93 -6.77 3.30 7.45
N LEU A 94 -6.14 3.61 6.31
CA LEU A 94 -4.87 4.32 6.26
C LEU A 94 -5.12 5.82 6.12
N GLU A 95 -4.64 6.60 7.08
CA GLU A 95 -4.64 8.06 7.00
C GLU A 95 -3.21 8.60 6.84
N THR A 96 -3.03 9.58 5.96
CA THR A 96 -1.76 10.30 5.78
C THR A 96 -1.93 11.75 6.15
N ILE A 97 -1.24 12.17 7.21
CA ILE A 97 -1.26 13.54 7.71
C ILE A 97 0.03 14.24 7.26
N GLU A 98 -0.12 15.34 6.54
CA GLU A 98 1.01 16.20 6.16
C GLU A 98 1.39 17.12 7.32
N LEU A 99 2.70 17.21 7.59
CA LEU A 99 3.21 18.10 8.64
C LEU A 99 3.55 19.47 8.04
N PRO A 100 2.90 20.56 8.46
CA PRO A 100 3.13 21.88 7.88
C PRO A 100 4.42 22.56 8.38
N GLY A 101 4.98 23.44 7.54
CA GLY A 101 6.02 24.40 7.90
C GLY A 101 7.41 24.10 7.32
N SER A 102 8.40 24.88 7.76
CA SER A 102 9.77 24.77 7.28
C SER A 102 10.46 23.46 7.70
N LYS A 103 11.58 23.09 7.05
CA LYS A 103 12.36 21.88 7.39
C LYS A 103 12.69 21.80 8.89
N ASN A 104 13.04 22.93 9.52
CA ASN A 104 13.33 23.00 10.95
C ASN A 104 12.08 22.79 11.81
N ASN A 105 10.93 23.33 11.39
CA ASN A 105 9.65 23.11 12.06
C ASN A 105 9.23 21.64 12.02
N ILE A 106 9.32 21.01 10.85
CA ILE A 106 9.01 19.60 10.65
C ILE A 106 9.89 18.71 11.52
N LYS A 107 11.21 18.99 11.59
CA LYS A 107 12.13 18.25 12.47
C LYS A 107 11.69 18.32 13.93
N ARG A 108 11.33 19.51 14.43
CA ARG A 108 10.86 19.71 15.81
C ARG A 108 9.51 19.01 16.07
N LEU A 109 8.56 19.10 15.15
CA LEU A 109 7.27 18.42 15.25
C LEU A 109 7.43 16.90 15.32
N LYS A 110 8.26 16.32 14.43
CA LYS A 110 8.57 14.89 14.45
C LYS A 110 9.14 14.45 15.80
N SER A 111 10.09 15.19 16.37
CA SER A 111 10.67 14.87 17.67
C SER A 111 9.62 14.83 18.78
N ARG A 112 8.63 15.73 18.75
CA ARG A 112 7.55 15.78 19.75
C ARG A 112 6.54 14.65 19.58
N ILE A 113 6.12 14.37 18.35
CA ILE A 113 5.15 13.30 18.04
C ILE A 113 5.74 11.92 18.35
N ILE A 114 7.01 11.69 18.00
CA ILE A 114 7.69 10.42 18.28
C ILE A 114 8.00 10.31 19.78
N GLY A 115 8.41 11.42 20.41
CA GLY A 115 8.82 11.48 21.81
C GLY A 115 10.19 10.85 22.05
N GLU A 116 10.67 10.97 23.29
CA GLU A 116 11.95 10.39 23.70
C GLU A 116 11.92 8.85 23.54
N LYS A 117 12.89 8.29 22.80
CA LYS A 117 12.97 6.84 22.51
C LYS A 117 11.67 6.24 21.93
N GLY A 118 10.81 7.05 21.30
CA GLY A 118 9.55 6.58 20.72
C GLY A 118 8.41 6.36 21.73
N LYS A 119 8.55 6.82 22.99
CA LYS A 119 7.54 6.58 24.05
C LYS A 119 6.16 7.10 23.65
N ALA A 120 6.05 8.35 23.18
CA ALA A 120 4.78 8.96 22.82
C ALA A 120 4.09 8.26 21.63
N LYS A 121 4.87 7.73 20.67
CA LYS A 121 4.35 6.97 19.53
C LYS A 121 3.76 5.59 19.92
N LYS A 122 4.23 5.00 21.02
CA LYS A 122 3.81 3.65 21.46
C LYS A 122 2.61 3.67 22.40
N MET A 123 2.37 4.79 23.07
CA MET A 123 1.17 5.03 23.88
C MET A 123 -0.05 5.04 22.98
#